data_AF-A0A7K4DCQ5-F1
#
_entry.id   AF-A0A7K4DCQ5-F1
#
_cell.length_a   1.000
_cell.length_b   1.000
_cell.length_c   1.000
_cell.angle_alpha   90.00
_cell.angle_beta   90.00
_cell.angle_gamma   90.00
#
_symmetry.space_group_name_H-M   'P 1'
#
loop_
_entity.id
_entity.type
_entity.pdbx_description
1 polymer ?
#
loop_
_entity_poly.entity_id
_entity_poly.type
_entity_poly.pdbx_seq_one_letter_code
_entity_poly.pdbx_strand_id
1 'polypeptide(L)'
;MTEDKRFIEVSFPIKEVGEESAREKYIRRGNISAIHIWWARKPLSVSRATNYASLISAPKNIEEWKETRKFIIELSKWDNSLKKSIINKARENILIYFKGSPPKVLDPFGGGGSIPLEAARLGCETYSNDYNPISVFIQKATLEYPKNFELRQEWGELNLQRSNKLFSDVHKWARIILENVSKEIQQYYPKDSDNSIPVGYIWSRTVICQNPSCCVEIPLIRQFWLSKRVNNVALYMYTENKKILFKIIGDAYESFPSNYNPSKGTIEKAIVTCPVCGNVIDDKELRKIFQDGKSSQKMIAVVLQSNKSGKKFRIATENDLETYKKVKSNLESKRKLFLDRYGIDPIPDELIPTPCHDVDRPPMYGMLRWGDLFNDRQKLALIKFTEEILEIYPIMSNEYKDKLYVNTIYNILNLALDKLIMFSSSNCTWKPTTTQVISAFLGRQAIPMTWDYF
;
A
#
# COMPACT_ATOMS: atom_id res chain seq x y z
N MET A 1 47.25 19.55 3.49
CA MET A 1 45.90 19.09 3.09
C MET A 1 46.06 17.67 2.61
N THR A 2 45.55 16.72 3.38
CA THR A 2 45.81 15.28 3.24
C THR A 2 45.38 14.74 1.87
N GLU A 3 46.26 13.98 1.22
CA GLU A 3 46.09 13.25 -0.06
C GLU A 3 45.05 12.10 0.01
N ASP A 4 44.21 12.07 1.04
CA ASP A 4 43.33 10.96 1.37
C ASP A 4 41.91 11.17 0.84
N LYS A 5 41.82 11.33 -0.48
CA LYS A 5 40.53 11.48 -1.18
C LYS A 5 39.80 10.14 -1.26
N ARG A 6 38.47 10.19 -1.20
CA ARG A 6 37.56 9.07 -1.45
C ARG A 6 37.27 8.92 -2.93
N PHE A 7 36.89 7.71 -3.35
CA PHE A 7 36.49 7.48 -4.74
C PHE A 7 35.36 8.42 -5.17
N ILE A 8 34.35 8.60 -4.32
CA ILE A 8 33.19 9.47 -4.61
C ILE A 8 33.57 10.94 -4.89
N GLU A 9 34.69 11.43 -4.35
CA GLU A 9 35.15 12.81 -4.54
C GLU A 9 35.80 13.03 -5.91
N VAL A 10 36.22 11.96 -6.59
CA VAL A 10 36.95 12.05 -7.87
C VAL A 10 36.17 11.41 -9.03
N SER A 11 35.30 10.44 -8.75
CA SER A 11 34.53 9.74 -9.77
C SER A 11 33.31 9.02 -9.19
N PHE A 12 32.24 8.92 -9.96
CA PHE A 12 31.10 8.07 -9.65
C PHE A 12 30.36 7.68 -10.94
N PRO A 13 29.95 6.40 -11.13
CA PRO A 13 29.20 5.97 -12.32
C PRO A 13 27.72 6.41 -12.23
N ILE A 14 27.47 7.72 -12.32
CA ILE A 14 26.15 8.33 -12.14
C ILE A 14 25.10 7.73 -13.08
N LYS A 15 25.45 7.54 -14.35
CA LYS A 15 24.51 7.04 -15.38
C LYS A 15 24.03 5.63 -15.04
N GLU A 16 24.96 4.70 -14.85
CA GLU A 16 24.65 3.28 -14.64
C GLU A 16 23.98 3.03 -13.29
N VAL A 17 24.41 3.73 -12.24
CA VAL A 17 23.75 3.67 -10.92
C VAL A 17 22.35 4.28 -10.99
N GLY A 18 22.17 5.34 -11.79
CA GLY A 18 20.87 5.96 -12.05
C GLY A 18 19.90 5.04 -12.80
N GLU A 19 20.40 4.24 -13.74
CA GLU A 19 19.61 3.23 -14.45
C GLU A 19 19.10 2.12 -13.50
N GLU A 20 19.97 1.61 -12.62
CA GLU A 20 19.57 0.62 -11.60
C GLU A 20 18.60 1.21 -10.56
N SER A 21 18.79 2.48 -10.18
CA SER A 21 17.88 3.24 -9.32
C SER A 21 16.47 3.35 -9.92
N ALA A 22 16.37 3.63 -11.22
CA ALA A 22 15.10 3.69 -11.93
C ALA A 22 14.45 2.30 -12.03
N ARG A 23 15.23 1.26 -12.32
CA ARG A 23 14.77 -0.14 -12.39
C ARG A 23 14.22 -0.62 -11.04
N GLU A 24 14.88 -0.29 -9.92
CA GLU A 24 14.47 -0.71 -8.58
C GLU A 24 13.04 -0.28 -8.22
N LYS A 25 12.56 0.87 -8.71
CA LYS A 25 11.20 1.38 -8.43
C LYS A 25 10.08 0.43 -8.87
N TYR A 26 10.38 -0.49 -9.79
CA TYR A 26 9.44 -1.50 -10.28
C TYR A 26 9.57 -2.84 -9.57
N ILE A 27 10.56 -3.01 -8.69
CA ILE A 27 10.82 -4.25 -7.96
C ILE A 27 10.01 -4.25 -6.66
N ARG A 28 9.07 -5.20 -6.55
CA ARG A 28 8.18 -5.32 -5.39
C ARG A 28 8.52 -6.48 -4.47
N ARG A 29 9.22 -7.49 -4.96
CA ARG A 29 9.60 -8.67 -4.17
C ARG A 29 10.97 -8.45 -3.52
N GLY A 30 11.07 -8.67 -2.21
CA GLY A 30 12.31 -8.53 -1.45
C GLY A 30 12.76 -7.09 -1.19
N ASN A 31 12.04 -6.08 -1.70
CA ASN A 31 12.30 -4.68 -1.41
C ASN A 31 11.63 -4.28 -0.09
N ILE A 32 12.33 -3.52 0.75
CA ILE A 32 11.83 -3.05 2.06
C ILE A 32 10.58 -2.15 1.94
N SER A 33 10.32 -1.57 0.77
CA SER A 33 9.05 -0.90 0.42
C SER A 33 7.83 -1.81 0.48
N ALA A 34 8.02 -3.12 0.40
CA ALA A 34 6.96 -4.10 0.57
C ALA A 34 6.56 -4.29 2.04
N ILE A 35 7.41 -3.94 3.00
CA ILE A 35 7.09 -3.97 4.44
C ILE A 35 6.24 -2.74 4.77
N HIS A 36 6.74 -1.55 4.45
CA HIS A 36 6.04 -0.27 4.66
C HIS A 36 6.52 0.78 3.66
N ILE A 37 5.65 1.73 3.34
CA ILE A 37 5.95 2.86 2.45
C ILE A 37 6.58 3.99 3.25
N TRP A 38 7.77 4.45 2.84
CA TRP A 38 8.33 5.71 3.31
C TRP A 38 8.55 6.60 2.10
N TRP A 39 7.86 7.74 2.07
CA TRP A 39 7.73 8.58 0.88
C TRP A 39 9.04 9.16 0.37
N ALA A 40 9.98 9.44 1.27
CA ALA A 40 11.30 9.97 0.95
C ALA A 40 12.39 8.88 0.83
N ARG A 41 12.02 7.59 0.75
CA ARG A 41 12.98 6.48 0.76
C ARG A 41 13.90 6.54 -0.46
N LYS A 42 15.22 6.50 -0.23
CA LYS A 42 16.22 6.39 -1.30
C LYS A 42 16.28 4.95 -1.83
N PRO A 43 16.51 4.75 -3.14
CA PRO A 43 16.76 3.42 -3.69
C PRO A 43 17.96 2.74 -3.02
N LEU A 44 17.84 1.44 -2.75
CA LEU A 44 18.89 0.64 -2.12
C LEU A 44 20.13 0.52 -3.02
N SER A 45 19.93 0.39 -4.33
CA SER A 45 20.99 0.41 -5.35
C SER A 45 21.93 1.60 -5.22
N VAL A 46 21.37 2.82 -5.18
CA VAL A 46 22.12 4.07 -5.00
C VAL A 46 22.75 4.13 -3.62
N SER A 47 22.00 3.77 -2.58
CA SER A 47 22.47 3.81 -1.19
C SER A 47 23.70 2.91 -0.99
N ARG A 48 23.71 1.71 -1.59
CA ARG A 48 24.86 0.81 -1.56
C ARG A 48 26.06 1.36 -2.31
N ALA A 49 25.85 1.85 -3.54
CA ALA A 49 26.92 2.36 -4.38
C ALA A 49 27.58 3.60 -3.75
N THR A 50 26.78 4.52 -3.20
CA THR A 50 27.27 5.73 -2.53
C THR A 50 28.01 5.40 -1.23
N ASN A 51 27.45 4.55 -0.36
CA ASN A 51 28.16 4.07 0.82
C ASN A 51 29.53 3.47 0.46
N TYR A 52 29.57 2.57 -0.52
CA TYR A 52 30.82 1.94 -0.92
C TYR A 52 31.84 2.95 -1.48
N ALA A 53 31.43 3.83 -2.40
CA ALA A 53 32.32 4.82 -3.02
C ALA A 53 32.85 5.87 -2.01
N SER A 54 32.10 6.15 -0.94
CA SER A 54 32.53 7.05 0.15
C SER A 54 33.52 6.40 1.12
N LEU A 55 33.60 5.07 1.14
CA LEU A 55 34.36 4.30 2.14
C LEU A 55 35.63 3.63 1.58
N ILE A 56 35.99 3.94 0.33
CA ILE A 56 37.21 3.44 -0.32
C ILE A 56 38.09 4.60 -0.80
N SER A 57 39.38 4.34 -0.99
CA SER A 57 40.33 5.32 -1.55
C SER A 57 39.97 5.75 -2.97
N ALA A 58 40.35 6.98 -3.31
CA ALA A 58 40.50 7.39 -4.70
C ALA A 58 41.49 6.48 -5.45
N PRO A 59 41.26 6.20 -6.74
CA PRO A 59 42.13 5.34 -7.52
C PRO A 59 43.47 6.04 -7.79
N LYS A 60 44.56 5.28 -7.79
CA LYS A 60 45.92 5.79 -8.02
C LYS A 60 46.26 5.94 -9.49
N ASN A 61 45.60 5.16 -10.36
CA ASN A 61 45.82 5.15 -11.80
C ASN A 61 44.52 4.84 -12.55
N ILE A 62 44.59 4.90 -13.88
CA ILE A 62 43.43 4.74 -14.75
C ILE A 62 42.89 3.29 -14.73
N GLU A 63 43.76 2.30 -14.53
CA GLU A 63 43.38 0.89 -14.40
C GLU A 63 42.53 0.67 -13.15
N GLU A 64 43.00 1.12 -11.98
CA GLU A 64 42.28 1.05 -10.71
C GLU A 64 40.95 1.82 -10.78
N TRP A 65 40.95 2.97 -11.47
CA TRP A 65 39.72 3.72 -11.74
C TRP A 65 38.70 2.90 -12.55
N LYS A 66 39.14 2.26 -13.66
CA LYS A 66 38.27 1.42 -14.50
C LYS A 66 37.70 0.24 -13.71
N GLU A 67 38.54 -0.45 -12.95
CA GLU A 67 38.14 -1.62 -12.16
C GLU A 67 37.16 -1.26 -11.05
N THR A 68 37.47 -0.21 -10.27
CA THR A 68 36.63 0.26 -9.18
C THR A 68 35.29 0.76 -9.70
N ARG A 69 35.28 1.53 -10.79
CA ARG A 69 34.05 2.00 -11.46
C ARG A 69 33.20 0.82 -11.92
N LYS A 70 33.78 -0.18 -12.57
CA LYS A 70 33.07 -1.40 -13.00
C LYS A 70 32.50 -2.17 -11.82
N PHE A 71 33.25 -2.26 -10.72
CA PHE A 71 32.78 -2.93 -9.52
C PHE A 71 31.63 -2.18 -8.84
N ILE A 72 31.64 -0.84 -8.78
CA ILE A 72 30.52 -0.04 -8.26
C ILE A 72 29.23 -0.31 -9.06
N ILE A 73 29.34 -0.41 -10.39
CA ILE A 73 28.20 -0.72 -11.28
C ILE A 73 27.66 -2.13 -11.00
N GLU A 74 28.54 -3.12 -10.83
CA GLU A 74 28.10 -4.46 -10.44
C GLU A 74 27.46 -4.46 -9.05
N LEU A 75 28.05 -3.73 -8.10
CA LEU A 75 27.56 -3.64 -6.73
C LEU A 75 26.17 -2.98 -6.68
N SER A 76 25.89 -1.99 -7.53
CA SER A 76 24.61 -1.25 -7.53
C SER A 76 23.43 -2.09 -8.05
N LYS A 77 23.68 -3.15 -8.82
CA LYS A 77 22.62 -4.00 -9.38
C LYS A 77 21.77 -4.64 -8.29
N TRP A 78 20.45 -4.59 -8.47
CA TRP A 78 19.50 -5.21 -7.52
C TRP A 78 19.79 -6.70 -7.30
N ASP A 79 20.00 -7.43 -8.40
CA ASP A 79 20.21 -8.89 -8.41
C ASP A 79 21.51 -9.30 -7.70
N ASN A 80 22.41 -8.35 -7.46
CA ASN A 80 23.69 -8.56 -6.78
C ASN A 80 23.64 -8.25 -5.27
N SER A 81 22.51 -7.71 -4.77
CA SER A 81 22.33 -7.27 -3.37
C SER A 81 22.52 -8.36 -2.30
N LEU A 82 22.34 -9.63 -2.68
CA LEU A 82 22.49 -10.79 -1.79
C LEU A 82 23.61 -11.73 -2.26
N LYS A 83 24.37 -11.38 -3.30
CA LYS A 83 25.46 -12.22 -3.80
C LYS A 83 26.66 -12.08 -2.87
N LYS A 84 26.91 -13.13 -2.08
CA LYS A 84 28.00 -13.18 -1.08
C LYS A 84 29.36 -12.76 -1.64
N SER A 85 29.72 -13.24 -2.84
CA SER A 85 31.00 -12.89 -3.47
C SER A 85 31.18 -11.39 -3.72
N ILE A 86 30.11 -10.69 -4.13
CA ILE A 86 30.15 -9.25 -4.39
C ILE A 86 30.16 -8.46 -3.08
N ILE A 87 29.29 -8.84 -2.13
CA ILE A 87 29.20 -8.15 -0.83
C ILE A 87 30.47 -8.34 0.00
N ASN A 88 31.07 -9.54 0.00
CA ASN A 88 32.32 -9.80 0.71
C ASN A 88 33.49 -9.04 0.10
N LYS A 89 33.61 -8.99 -1.23
CA LYS A 89 34.62 -8.15 -1.90
C LYS A 89 34.48 -6.68 -1.51
N ALA A 90 33.25 -6.17 -1.43
CA ALA A 90 33.02 -4.79 -1.01
C ALA A 90 33.43 -4.56 0.47
N ARG A 91 33.09 -5.50 1.37
CA ARG A 91 33.50 -5.49 2.78
C ARG A 91 35.02 -5.51 2.94
N GLU A 92 35.69 -6.40 2.22
CA GLU A 92 37.16 -6.52 2.22
C GLU A 92 37.83 -5.22 1.77
N ASN A 93 37.36 -4.63 0.67
CA ASN A 93 37.89 -3.36 0.17
C ASN A 93 37.74 -2.23 1.20
N ILE A 94 36.60 -2.17 1.90
CA ILE A 94 36.38 -1.20 2.98
C ILE A 94 37.33 -1.49 4.16
N LEU A 95 37.45 -2.74 4.60
CA LEU A 95 38.32 -3.11 5.72
C LEU A 95 39.80 -2.82 5.43
N ILE A 96 40.27 -3.07 4.21
CA ILE A 96 41.65 -2.74 3.80
C ILE A 96 41.91 -1.25 4.01
N TYR A 97 40.97 -0.40 3.59
CA TYR A 97 41.08 1.04 3.78
C TYR A 97 41.12 1.42 5.27
N PHE A 98 40.22 0.85 6.08
CA PHE A 98 40.11 1.13 7.52
C PHE A 98 41.01 0.23 8.39
N LYS A 99 42.09 -0.31 7.84
CA LYS A 99 43.12 -1.09 8.56
C LYS A 99 42.54 -2.24 9.39
N GLY A 100 41.56 -2.95 8.83
CA GLY A 100 40.90 -4.10 9.44
C GLY A 100 39.77 -3.76 10.42
N SER A 101 39.48 -2.49 10.66
CA SER A 101 38.38 -2.06 11.54
C SER A 101 37.14 -1.66 10.73
N PRO A 102 35.95 -2.19 11.05
CA PRO A 102 34.71 -1.70 10.43
C PRO A 102 34.51 -0.20 10.67
N PRO A 103 34.27 0.62 9.64
CA PRO A 103 34.01 2.05 9.85
C PRO A 103 32.65 2.27 10.50
N LYS A 104 32.55 3.39 11.23
CA LYS A 104 31.28 3.89 11.77
C LYS A 104 30.60 4.78 10.74
N VAL A 105 29.34 4.49 10.44
CA VAL A 105 28.51 5.28 9.51
C VAL A 105 27.31 5.81 10.29
N LEU A 106 27.11 7.13 10.26
CA LEU A 106 25.94 7.80 10.84
C LEU A 106 25.09 8.39 9.73
N ASP A 107 23.83 8.00 9.65
CA ASP A 107 22.80 8.71 8.90
C ASP A 107 21.90 9.50 9.88
N PRO A 108 22.10 10.82 10.04
CA PRO A 108 21.30 11.62 10.97
C PRO A 108 19.87 11.88 10.48
N PHE A 109 19.53 11.50 9.24
CA PHE A 109 18.23 11.69 8.60
C PHE A 109 17.74 10.40 7.93
N GLY A 110 17.73 9.32 8.71
CA GLY A 110 17.60 7.95 8.21
C GLY A 110 16.31 7.67 7.44
N GLY A 111 15.22 8.38 7.72
CA GLY A 111 13.95 8.28 7.02
C GLY A 111 13.47 6.82 6.86
N GLY A 112 13.57 6.29 5.65
CA GLY A 112 13.11 4.93 5.33
C GLY A 112 14.11 3.82 5.64
N GLY A 113 15.33 4.16 6.10
CA GLY A 113 16.39 3.23 6.50
C GLY A 113 17.29 2.71 5.38
N SER A 114 17.26 3.28 4.17
CA SER A 114 17.98 2.71 3.01
C SER A 114 19.51 2.82 3.13
N ILE A 115 20.02 3.99 3.47
CA ILE A 115 21.46 4.23 3.65
C ILE A 115 22.01 3.37 4.80
N PRO A 116 21.41 3.36 6.01
CA PRO A 116 21.92 2.53 7.08
C PRO A 116 21.77 1.02 6.79
N LEU A 117 20.71 0.58 6.09
CA LEU A 117 20.59 -0.83 5.70
C LEU A 117 21.75 -1.28 4.81
N GLU A 118 22.09 -0.47 3.81
CA GLU A 118 23.15 -0.82 2.88
C GLU A 118 24.55 -0.63 3.49
N ALA A 119 24.73 0.31 4.42
CA ALA A 119 25.96 0.44 5.20
C ALA A 119 26.21 -0.81 6.07
N ALA A 120 25.17 -1.27 6.78
CA ALA A 120 25.21 -2.50 7.55
C ALA A 120 25.46 -3.73 6.65
N ARG A 121 24.85 -3.78 5.46
CA ARG A 121 25.11 -4.82 4.44
C ARG A 121 26.57 -4.84 4.03
N LEU A 122 27.22 -3.68 3.90
CA LEU A 122 28.64 -3.51 3.59
C LEU A 122 29.56 -3.71 4.81
N GLY A 123 29.04 -4.17 5.95
CA GLY A 123 29.83 -4.53 7.13
C GLY A 123 30.20 -3.35 8.03
N CYS A 124 29.58 -2.18 7.84
CA CYS A 124 29.84 -1.00 8.66
C CYS A 124 29.13 -1.09 10.02
N GLU A 125 29.73 -0.50 11.05
CA GLU A 125 29.04 -0.21 12.31
C GLU A 125 28.11 0.99 12.07
N THR A 126 26.81 0.73 12.00
CA THR A 126 25.86 1.69 11.45
C THR A 126 24.95 2.28 12.52
N TYR A 127 24.83 3.60 12.49
CA TYR A 127 23.97 4.41 13.33
C TYR A 127 23.00 5.18 12.45
N SER A 128 21.76 5.32 12.93
CA SER A 128 20.75 6.10 12.23
C SER A 128 19.88 6.84 13.22
N ASN A 129 19.49 8.06 12.88
CA ASN A 129 18.58 8.89 13.66
C ASN A 129 17.50 9.47 12.75
N ASP A 130 16.34 9.75 13.33
CA ASP A 130 15.29 10.53 12.68
C ASP A 130 14.42 11.19 13.75
N TYR A 131 13.91 12.39 13.46
CA TYR A 131 12.98 13.09 14.35
C TYR A 131 11.58 12.47 14.30
N ASN A 132 11.20 11.88 13.16
CA ASN A 132 9.87 11.32 12.97
C ASN A 132 9.78 9.93 13.64
N PRO A 133 8.90 9.73 14.65
CA PRO A 133 8.78 8.45 15.36
C PRO A 133 8.37 7.30 14.43
N ILE A 134 7.62 7.57 13.36
CA ILE A 134 7.25 6.56 12.35
C ILE A 134 8.47 6.13 11.54
N SER A 135 9.38 7.06 11.21
CA SER A 135 10.66 6.71 10.60
C SER A 135 11.46 5.78 11.52
N VAL A 136 11.62 6.16 12.79
CA VAL A 136 12.36 5.36 13.78
C VAL A 136 11.78 3.95 13.88
N PHE A 137 10.45 3.83 13.93
CA PHE A 137 9.76 2.55 13.96
C PHE A 137 10.04 1.68 12.73
N ILE A 138 9.91 2.24 11.52
CA ILE A 138 10.21 1.55 10.25
C ILE A 138 11.67 1.08 10.22
N GLN A 139 12.59 1.93 10.68
CA GLN A 139 14.01 1.61 10.73
C GLN A 139 14.32 0.48 11.71
N LYS A 140 13.72 0.49 12.91
CA LYS A 140 13.83 -0.62 13.87
C LYS A 140 13.33 -1.94 13.26
N ALA A 141 12.18 -1.92 12.59
CA ALA A 141 11.63 -3.09 11.92
C ALA A 141 12.47 -3.58 10.74
N THR A 142 13.22 -2.69 10.09
CA THR A 142 14.03 -3.02 8.91
C THR A 142 15.47 -3.46 9.28
N LEU A 143 16.06 -2.81 10.30
CA LEU A 143 17.49 -2.91 10.61
C LEU A 143 17.77 -3.73 11.87
N GLU A 144 16.98 -3.51 12.92
CA GLU A 144 17.32 -3.97 14.28
C GLU A 144 16.64 -5.31 14.58
N TYR A 145 15.32 -5.39 14.38
CA TYR A 145 14.56 -6.57 14.75
C TYR A 145 14.98 -7.83 13.97
N PRO A 146 15.15 -7.79 12.63
CA PRO A 146 15.59 -8.96 11.88
C PRO A 146 16.98 -9.43 12.31
N LYS A 147 17.91 -8.50 12.57
CA LYS A 147 19.28 -8.81 12.98
C LYS A 147 19.34 -9.52 14.34
N ASN A 148 18.49 -9.13 15.28
CA ASN A 148 18.48 -9.72 16.64
C ASN A 148 17.97 -11.16 16.67
N PHE A 149 17.16 -11.56 15.68
CA PHE A 149 16.48 -12.86 15.63
C PHE A 149 16.75 -13.66 14.35
N GLU A 150 17.64 -13.17 13.50
CA GLU A 150 18.31 -13.99 12.52
C GLU A 150 19.06 -15.08 13.28
N LEU A 151 18.74 -16.33 12.94
CA LEU A 151 19.56 -17.48 13.29
C LEU A 151 21.02 -17.10 13.04
N ARG A 152 21.89 -17.22 14.06
CA ARG A 152 23.31 -17.46 13.84
C ARG A 152 23.41 -18.74 13.00
N GLN A 153 23.25 -18.63 11.69
CA GLN A 153 23.68 -19.70 10.81
C GLN A 153 25.19 -19.63 10.80
N GLU A 154 25.82 -20.63 11.39
CA GLU A 154 27.13 -21.04 10.90
C GLU A 154 27.02 -21.18 9.38
N TRP A 155 27.89 -20.46 8.70
CA TRP A 155 27.76 -20.13 7.29
C TRP A 155 28.04 -21.36 6.43
N GLY A 156 27.04 -22.22 6.24
CA GLY A 156 27.12 -23.43 5.45
C GLY A 156 25.84 -23.67 4.65
N GLU A 157 26.01 -23.61 3.32
CA GLU A 157 25.16 -24.19 2.27
C GLU A 157 23.75 -23.63 1.98
N LEU A 158 23.56 -23.39 0.68
CA LEU A 158 22.32 -22.96 0.04
C LEU A 158 21.24 -24.04 0.15
N ASN A 159 20.31 -23.86 1.09
CA ASN A 159 18.95 -24.36 0.93
C ASN A 159 17.98 -23.28 1.41
N LEU A 160 17.29 -22.65 0.46
CA LEU A 160 16.28 -21.59 0.68
C LEU A 160 14.98 -22.11 1.36
N GLN A 161 15.07 -23.25 2.05
CA GLN A 161 13.99 -23.93 2.76
C GLN A 161 14.32 -24.19 4.24
N ARG A 162 15.23 -23.43 4.86
CA ARG A 162 15.37 -23.39 6.33
C ARG A 162 14.56 -22.21 6.87
N SER A 163 13.49 -22.54 7.59
CA SER A 163 12.53 -21.62 8.19
C SER A 163 13.23 -20.55 9.04
N ASN A 164 13.18 -19.30 8.61
CA ASN A 164 13.43 -18.19 9.51
C ASN A 164 12.31 -18.25 10.58
N LYS A 165 12.68 -18.55 11.84
CA LYS A 165 11.73 -18.72 12.94
C LYS A 165 10.83 -17.48 13.08
N LEU A 166 11.41 -16.28 13.01
CA LEU A 166 10.66 -15.04 13.05
C LEU A 166 9.65 -14.95 11.90
N PHE A 167 10.04 -15.29 10.68
CA PHE A 167 9.10 -15.33 9.55
C PHE A 167 7.97 -16.33 9.79
N SER A 168 8.30 -17.54 10.27
CA SER A 168 7.33 -18.59 10.57
C SER A 168 6.33 -18.14 11.65
N ASP A 169 6.83 -17.52 12.72
CA ASP A 169 6.00 -17.06 13.84
C ASP A 169 5.13 -15.87 13.41
N VAL A 170 5.67 -14.87 12.70
CA VAL A 170 4.88 -13.77 12.11
C VAL A 170 3.78 -14.34 11.21
N HIS A 171 4.10 -15.31 10.36
CA HIS A 171 3.12 -15.93 9.47
C HIS A 171 2.06 -16.73 10.23
N LYS A 172 2.44 -17.48 11.27
CA LYS A 172 1.51 -18.19 12.18
C LYS A 172 0.49 -17.20 12.76
N TRP A 173 0.97 -16.13 13.37
CA TRP A 173 0.11 -15.15 14.04
C TRP A 173 -0.74 -14.35 13.06
N ALA A 174 -0.19 -13.94 11.92
CA ALA A 174 -0.97 -13.29 10.87
C ALA A 174 -2.10 -14.18 10.34
N ARG A 175 -1.87 -15.50 10.24
CA ARG A 175 -2.92 -16.47 9.86
C ARG A 175 -4.00 -16.61 10.92
N ILE A 176 -3.62 -16.72 12.20
CA ILE A 176 -4.58 -16.77 13.32
C ILE A 176 -5.46 -15.52 13.30
N ILE A 177 -4.86 -14.33 13.18
CA ILE A 177 -5.58 -13.07 13.07
C ILE A 177 -6.57 -13.11 11.91
N LEU A 178 -6.10 -13.47 10.71
CA LEU A 178 -6.94 -13.52 9.52
C LEU A 178 -8.11 -14.51 9.67
N GLU A 179 -7.86 -15.68 10.23
CA GLU A 179 -8.88 -16.71 10.45
C GLU A 179 -9.94 -16.25 11.45
N ASN A 180 -9.54 -15.58 12.54
CA ASN A 180 -10.46 -15.05 13.56
C ASN A 180 -11.30 -13.89 13.02
N VAL A 181 -10.65 -12.91 12.38
CA VAL A 181 -11.36 -11.79 11.74
C VAL A 181 -12.32 -12.30 10.67
N SER A 182 -11.89 -13.24 9.82
CA SER A 182 -12.73 -13.83 8.77
C SER A 182 -13.96 -14.50 9.36
N LYS A 183 -13.82 -15.31 10.42
CA LYS A 183 -14.97 -15.98 11.06
C LYS A 183 -16.03 -14.99 11.53
N GLU A 184 -15.61 -13.84 12.05
CA GLU A 184 -16.53 -12.86 12.60
C GLU A 184 -17.22 -12.02 11.52
N ILE A 185 -16.49 -11.59 10.49
CA ILE A 185 -17.01 -10.65 9.50
C ILE A 185 -17.53 -11.32 8.22
N GLN A 186 -17.29 -12.62 7.99
CA GLN A 186 -17.68 -13.31 6.74
C GLN A 186 -19.17 -13.19 6.41
N GLN A 187 -20.04 -13.07 7.42
CA GLN A 187 -21.47 -12.85 7.22
C GLN A 187 -21.77 -11.56 6.45
N TYR A 188 -20.83 -10.61 6.45
CA TYR A 188 -20.91 -9.37 5.69
C TYR A 188 -20.42 -9.49 4.24
N TYR A 189 -19.97 -10.68 3.83
CA TYR A 189 -19.40 -10.98 2.51
C TYR A 189 -20.01 -12.28 1.98
N PRO A 190 -21.32 -12.29 1.63
CA PRO A 190 -22.03 -13.50 1.29
C PRO A 190 -21.41 -14.15 0.04
N LYS A 191 -21.19 -15.47 0.11
CA LYS A 191 -20.76 -16.25 -1.05
C LYS A 191 -21.86 -16.28 -2.10
N ASP A 192 -21.43 -16.40 -3.35
CA ASP A 192 -22.33 -16.62 -4.47
C ASP A 192 -22.75 -18.10 -4.57
N SER A 193 -23.78 -18.37 -5.36
CA SER A 193 -24.33 -19.71 -5.59
C SER A 193 -23.30 -20.72 -6.14
N ASP A 194 -22.28 -20.24 -6.87
CA ASP A 194 -21.17 -21.05 -7.38
C ASP A 194 -20.00 -21.19 -6.38
N ASN A 195 -20.21 -20.81 -5.11
CA ASN A 195 -19.22 -20.72 -4.03
C ASN A 195 -18.10 -19.68 -4.26
N SER A 196 -18.20 -18.80 -5.26
CA SER A 196 -17.27 -17.69 -5.38
C SER A 196 -17.37 -16.74 -4.18
N ILE A 197 -16.23 -16.22 -3.76
CA ILE A 197 -16.15 -15.26 -2.64
C ILE A 197 -16.05 -13.82 -3.18
N PRO A 198 -16.80 -12.86 -2.60
CA PRO A 198 -16.55 -11.45 -2.82
C PRO A 198 -15.15 -11.07 -2.33
N VAL A 199 -14.33 -10.52 -3.22
CA VAL A 199 -13.00 -9.96 -2.91
C VAL A 199 -13.00 -8.42 -2.96
N GLY A 200 -14.15 -7.82 -3.26
CA GLY A 200 -14.44 -6.42 -3.04
C GLY A 200 -15.63 -5.93 -3.86
N TYR A 201 -15.95 -4.64 -3.70
CA TYR A 201 -17.20 -4.06 -4.17
C TYR A 201 -16.90 -2.74 -4.86
N ILE A 202 -17.43 -2.53 -6.06
CA ILE A 202 -17.28 -1.26 -6.75
C ILE A 202 -18.46 -0.38 -6.38
N TRP A 203 -18.13 0.73 -5.72
CA TRP A 203 -19.06 1.76 -5.28
C TRP A 203 -18.92 3.00 -6.14
N SER A 204 -19.99 3.78 -6.18
CA SER A 204 -20.00 5.13 -6.75
C SER A 204 -20.67 6.06 -5.78
N ARG A 205 -20.08 7.22 -5.52
CA ARG A 205 -20.80 8.36 -4.96
C ARG A 205 -21.86 8.82 -5.97
N THR A 206 -22.95 9.41 -5.49
CA THR A 206 -24.09 9.80 -6.33
C THR A 206 -24.55 11.23 -6.00
N VAL A 207 -25.13 11.90 -6.99
CA VAL A 207 -25.80 13.20 -6.84
C VAL A 207 -27.11 13.20 -7.61
N ILE A 208 -28.07 14.02 -7.19
CA ILE A 208 -29.31 14.22 -7.94
C ILE A 208 -29.06 15.20 -9.10
N CYS A 209 -29.55 14.86 -10.29
CA CYS A 209 -29.55 15.75 -11.44
C CYS A 209 -30.28 17.06 -11.11
N GLN A 210 -29.61 18.21 -11.33
CA GLN A 210 -30.15 19.53 -11.00
C GLN A 210 -31.24 20.03 -11.96
N ASN A 211 -31.44 19.36 -13.10
CA ASN A 211 -32.60 19.62 -13.97
C ASN A 211 -33.91 19.12 -13.30
N PRO A 212 -34.86 20.01 -12.93
CA PRO A 212 -36.09 19.65 -12.22
C PRO A 212 -37.00 18.66 -12.95
N SER A 213 -36.94 18.61 -14.29
CA SER A 213 -37.71 17.66 -15.08
C SER A 213 -37.06 16.26 -15.12
N CYS A 214 -35.79 16.14 -14.75
CA CYS A 214 -35.02 14.91 -14.79
C CYS A 214 -34.90 14.26 -13.40
N CYS A 215 -34.30 14.95 -12.44
CA CYS A 215 -34.11 14.51 -11.04
C CYS A 215 -33.57 13.07 -10.84
N VAL A 216 -32.90 12.50 -11.84
CA VAL A 216 -32.31 11.17 -11.73
C VAL A 216 -31.11 11.19 -10.80
N GLU A 217 -30.92 10.12 -10.02
CA GLU A 217 -29.68 9.90 -9.28
C GLU A 217 -28.56 9.51 -10.25
N ILE A 218 -27.53 10.35 -10.35
CA ILE A 218 -26.37 10.17 -11.22
C ILE A 218 -25.24 9.54 -10.40
N PRO A 219 -24.82 8.30 -10.72
CA PRO A 219 -23.59 7.74 -10.17
C PRO A 219 -22.38 8.43 -10.80
N LEU A 220 -21.46 8.91 -9.97
CA LEU A 220 -20.22 9.57 -10.35
C LEU A 220 -19.12 8.52 -10.63
N ILE A 221 -18.99 8.12 -11.89
CA ILE A 221 -18.06 7.07 -12.33
C ILE A 221 -17.13 7.67 -13.37
N ARG A 222 -15.82 7.57 -13.17
CA ARG A 222 -14.84 8.11 -14.12
C ARG A 222 -14.75 7.29 -15.39
N GLN A 223 -14.92 5.97 -15.28
CA GLN A 223 -14.80 5.01 -16.38
C GLN A 223 -15.46 3.68 -16.01
N PHE A 224 -15.92 2.95 -17.01
CA PHE A 224 -16.72 1.73 -16.87
C PHE A 224 -15.91 0.43 -17.07
N TRP A 225 -14.60 0.46 -17.35
CA TRP A 225 -13.83 -0.80 -17.45
C TRP A 225 -13.70 -1.50 -16.10
N LEU A 226 -13.94 -2.81 -16.11
CA LEU A 226 -13.75 -3.74 -14.99
C LEU A 226 -12.51 -4.61 -15.20
N SER A 227 -12.19 -5.00 -16.43
CA SER A 227 -10.96 -5.72 -16.75
C SER A 227 -10.47 -5.32 -18.14
N LYS A 228 -9.14 -5.17 -18.26
CA LYS A 228 -8.41 -5.03 -19.52
C LYS A 228 -7.15 -5.90 -19.55
N ARG A 229 -7.08 -6.91 -18.68
CA ARG A 229 -5.86 -7.70 -18.46
C ARG A 229 -5.76 -8.90 -19.39
N VAL A 230 -6.68 -9.85 -19.22
CA VAL A 230 -6.81 -11.05 -20.06
C VAL A 230 -8.06 -10.91 -20.92
N ASN A 231 -9.15 -10.51 -20.25
CA ASN A 231 -10.45 -10.28 -20.85
C ASN A 231 -10.84 -8.80 -20.73
N ASN A 232 -11.52 -8.30 -21.76
CA ASN A 232 -12.16 -7.00 -21.76
C ASN A 232 -13.56 -7.13 -21.17
N VAL A 233 -13.75 -6.58 -19.97
CA VAL A 233 -15.02 -6.59 -19.26
C VAL A 233 -15.33 -5.17 -18.80
N ALA A 234 -16.58 -4.73 -18.95
CA ALA A 234 -17.04 -3.40 -18.57
C ALA A 234 -18.43 -3.42 -17.93
N LEU A 235 -18.72 -2.39 -17.16
CA LEU A 235 -20.08 -2.00 -16.84
C LEU A 235 -20.73 -1.40 -18.09
N TYR A 236 -22.01 -1.69 -18.29
CA TYR A 236 -22.86 -1.01 -19.26
C TYR A 236 -24.00 -0.33 -18.51
N MET A 237 -24.03 1.00 -18.60
CA MET A 237 -25.04 1.84 -17.98
C MET A 237 -26.25 1.98 -18.91
N TYR A 238 -27.45 1.76 -18.39
CA TYR A 238 -28.70 1.96 -19.12
C TYR A 238 -29.77 2.57 -18.22
N THR A 239 -30.84 3.05 -18.83
CA THR A 239 -31.93 3.74 -18.13
C THR A 239 -33.22 2.97 -18.27
N GLU A 240 -33.90 2.75 -17.16
CA GLU A 240 -35.22 2.12 -17.12
C GLU A 240 -36.08 2.83 -16.06
N ASN A 241 -37.32 3.20 -16.39
CA ASN A 241 -38.24 3.87 -15.46
C ASN A 241 -37.62 5.08 -14.73
N LYS A 242 -36.88 5.94 -15.46
CA LYS A 242 -36.12 7.09 -14.91
C LYS A 242 -35.07 6.72 -13.85
N LYS A 243 -34.59 5.48 -13.83
CA LYS A 243 -33.49 5.03 -12.97
C LYS A 243 -32.29 4.62 -13.82
N ILE A 244 -31.10 4.90 -13.31
CA ILE A 244 -29.85 4.43 -13.91
C ILE A 244 -29.52 3.05 -13.33
N LEU A 245 -29.43 2.07 -14.23
CA LEU A 245 -29.12 0.68 -13.96
C LEU A 245 -27.85 0.25 -14.69
N PHE A 246 -27.34 -0.92 -14.32
CA PHE A 246 -26.09 -1.46 -14.83
C PHE A 246 -26.24 -2.93 -15.18
N LYS A 247 -25.57 -3.35 -16.25
CA LYS A 247 -25.26 -4.75 -16.53
C LYS A 247 -23.76 -4.89 -16.82
N ILE A 248 -23.25 -6.11 -16.86
CA ILE A 248 -21.86 -6.38 -17.22
C ILE A 248 -21.82 -6.94 -18.63
N ILE A 249 -20.87 -6.42 -19.42
CA ILE A 249 -20.65 -6.79 -20.81
C ILE A 249 -19.17 -7.13 -21.03
N GLY A 250 -18.89 -7.86 -22.10
CA GLY A 250 -17.56 -8.27 -22.51
C GLY A 250 -17.35 -9.77 -22.47
N ASP A 251 -16.11 -10.21 -22.37
CA ASP A 251 -15.79 -11.64 -22.49
C ASP A 251 -16.42 -12.45 -21.35
N ALA A 252 -17.10 -13.55 -21.69
CA ALA A 252 -17.95 -14.36 -20.80
C ALA A 252 -19.23 -13.67 -20.30
N TYR A 253 -19.60 -12.53 -20.90
CA TYR A 253 -20.85 -11.80 -20.68
C TYR A 253 -21.52 -11.47 -22.03
N GLU A 254 -22.55 -10.62 -22.00
CA GLU A 254 -23.14 -10.06 -23.22
C GLU A 254 -22.09 -9.27 -24.01
N SER A 255 -22.17 -9.30 -25.34
CA SER A 255 -21.23 -8.60 -26.21
C SER A 255 -21.31 -7.08 -26.04
N PHE A 256 -20.22 -6.40 -26.38
CA PHE A 256 -20.17 -4.95 -26.39
C PHE A 256 -21.18 -4.38 -27.40
N PRO A 257 -22.05 -3.43 -27.01
CA PRO A 257 -22.85 -2.69 -27.97
C PRO A 257 -21.97 -1.91 -28.95
N SER A 258 -22.45 -1.76 -30.18
CA SER A 258 -21.75 -0.97 -31.21
C SER A 258 -21.51 0.46 -30.71
N ASN A 259 -20.29 0.98 -30.94
CA ASN A 259 -19.87 2.33 -30.54
C ASN A 259 -19.87 2.62 -29.02
N TYR A 260 -19.98 1.61 -28.15
CA TYR A 260 -19.83 1.82 -26.72
C TYR A 260 -18.37 2.07 -26.35
N ASN A 261 -18.10 3.20 -25.67
CA ASN A 261 -16.78 3.53 -25.14
C ASN A 261 -16.81 3.51 -23.60
N PRO A 262 -16.33 2.41 -22.95
CA PRO A 262 -16.29 2.32 -21.50
C PRO A 262 -15.33 3.31 -20.84
N SER A 263 -14.52 4.03 -21.61
CA SER A 263 -13.58 5.03 -21.06
C SER A 263 -14.26 6.38 -20.76
N LYS A 264 -15.49 6.59 -21.24
CA LYS A 264 -16.26 7.82 -21.02
C LYS A 264 -17.23 7.63 -19.86
N GLY A 265 -16.87 8.15 -18.69
CA GLY A 265 -17.69 8.15 -17.49
C GLY A 265 -18.78 9.23 -17.45
N THR A 266 -19.45 9.34 -16.30
CA THR A 266 -20.42 10.41 -15.98
C THR A 266 -19.77 11.64 -15.36
N ILE A 267 -18.50 11.54 -14.97
CA ILE A 267 -17.74 12.62 -14.34
C ILE A 267 -16.31 12.69 -14.89
N GLU A 268 -15.86 13.91 -15.19
CA GLU A 268 -14.48 14.23 -15.57
C GLU A 268 -14.05 15.54 -14.90
N LYS A 269 -12.90 15.55 -14.22
CA LYS A 269 -12.37 16.76 -13.54
C LYS A 269 -13.40 17.46 -12.62
N ALA A 270 -14.19 16.67 -11.88
CA ALA A 270 -15.28 17.16 -11.02
C ALA A 270 -16.47 17.80 -11.75
N ILE A 271 -16.56 17.67 -13.08
CA ILE A 271 -17.69 18.11 -13.90
C ILE A 271 -18.55 16.89 -14.20
N VAL A 272 -19.81 16.91 -13.77
CA VAL A 272 -20.77 15.82 -13.96
C VAL A 272 -21.61 16.09 -15.21
N THR A 273 -21.81 15.09 -16.04
CA THR A 273 -22.79 15.12 -17.14
C THR A 273 -23.88 14.10 -16.88
N CYS A 274 -25.13 14.55 -16.78
CA CYS A 274 -26.27 13.66 -16.64
C CYS A 274 -26.45 12.79 -17.89
N PRO A 275 -26.40 11.45 -17.78
CA PRO A 275 -26.52 10.58 -18.95
C PRO A 275 -27.95 10.50 -19.50
N VAL A 276 -28.94 11.07 -18.80
CA VAL A 276 -30.35 11.04 -19.21
C VAL A 276 -30.75 12.29 -19.97
N CYS A 277 -30.43 13.48 -19.45
CA CYS A 277 -30.86 14.75 -20.03
C CYS A 277 -29.72 15.66 -20.50
N GLY A 278 -28.45 15.25 -20.31
CA GLY A 278 -27.29 16.05 -20.70
C GLY A 278 -26.97 17.24 -19.79
N ASN A 279 -27.75 17.50 -18.73
CA ASN A 279 -27.48 18.57 -17.79
C ASN A 279 -26.08 18.44 -17.17
N VAL A 280 -25.36 19.56 -17.09
CA VAL A 280 -24.01 19.63 -16.54
C VAL A 280 -24.06 20.20 -15.13
N ILE A 281 -23.31 19.59 -14.21
CA ILE A 281 -23.05 20.12 -12.86
C ILE A 281 -21.55 20.43 -12.81
N ASP A 282 -21.19 21.70 -12.63
CA ASP A 282 -19.78 22.12 -12.54
C ASP A 282 -19.15 21.77 -11.18
N ASP A 283 -17.86 22.00 -11.04
CA ASP A 283 -17.10 21.63 -9.85
C ASP A 283 -17.51 22.41 -8.59
N LYS A 284 -17.99 23.65 -8.74
CA LYS A 284 -18.42 24.48 -7.62
C LYS A 284 -19.76 24.01 -7.08
N GLU A 285 -20.73 23.78 -7.95
CA GLU A 285 -22.03 23.27 -7.57
C GLU A 285 -21.92 21.84 -7.05
N LEU A 286 -21.07 21.01 -7.65
CA LEU A 286 -20.79 19.67 -7.13
C LEU A 286 -20.27 19.72 -5.68
N ARG A 287 -19.28 20.58 -5.39
CA ARG A 287 -18.78 20.75 -4.01
C ARG A 287 -19.89 21.17 -3.06
N LYS A 288 -20.72 22.13 -3.46
CA LYS A 288 -21.86 22.59 -2.66
C LYS A 288 -22.85 21.47 -2.35
N ILE A 289 -23.20 20.64 -3.34
CA ILE A 289 -24.08 19.47 -3.15
C ILE A 289 -23.52 18.52 -2.08
N PHE A 290 -22.21 18.23 -2.12
CA PHE A 290 -21.55 17.39 -1.13
C PHE A 290 -21.52 18.05 0.26
N GLN A 291 -21.18 19.33 0.33
CA GLN A 291 -21.13 20.10 1.59
C GLN A 291 -22.51 20.23 2.25
N ASP A 292 -23.56 20.35 1.45
CA ASP A 292 -24.96 20.37 1.90
C ASP A 292 -25.46 18.98 2.33
N GLY A 293 -24.65 17.92 2.23
CA GLY A 293 -25.05 16.54 2.54
C GLY A 293 -26.07 15.95 1.56
N LYS A 294 -26.17 16.50 0.34
CA LYS A 294 -27.14 16.07 -0.69
C LYS A 294 -26.59 15.01 -1.65
N SER A 295 -25.37 14.53 -1.42
CA SER A 295 -24.77 13.37 -2.11
C SER A 295 -25.09 12.06 -1.40
N SER A 296 -25.09 10.95 -2.14
CA SER A 296 -25.20 9.60 -1.57
C SER A 296 -24.14 8.66 -2.17
N GLN A 297 -24.33 7.35 -2.03
CA GLN A 297 -23.45 6.31 -2.55
C GLN A 297 -24.27 5.08 -2.98
N LYS A 298 -23.78 4.38 -3.99
CA LYS A 298 -24.42 3.20 -4.57
C LYS A 298 -23.37 2.10 -4.80
N MET A 299 -23.64 0.91 -4.28
CA MET A 299 -22.89 -0.30 -4.62
C MET A 299 -23.35 -0.76 -5.99
N ILE A 300 -22.42 -0.89 -6.94
CA ILE A 300 -22.75 -1.18 -8.35
C ILE A 300 -22.43 -2.63 -8.70
N ALA A 301 -21.22 -3.07 -8.39
CA ALA A 301 -20.74 -4.38 -8.80
C ALA A 301 -19.93 -5.06 -7.71
N VAL A 302 -19.86 -6.38 -7.78
CA VAL A 302 -19.10 -7.24 -6.89
C VAL A 302 -18.00 -7.91 -7.70
N VAL A 303 -16.78 -7.85 -7.19
CA VAL A 303 -15.63 -8.56 -7.73
C VAL A 303 -15.50 -9.87 -6.98
N LEU A 304 -15.58 -10.97 -7.72
CA LEU A 304 -15.62 -12.32 -7.20
C LEU A 304 -14.31 -13.05 -7.52
N GLN A 305 -13.90 -13.94 -6.62
CA GLN A 305 -12.82 -14.88 -6.85
C GLN A 305 -13.29 -16.31 -6.59
N SER A 306 -12.99 -17.21 -7.52
CA SER A 306 -13.16 -18.65 -7.33
C SER A 306 -11.81 -19.32 -7.17
N ASN A 307 -11.77 -20.48 -6.51
CA ASN A 307 -10.53 -21.21 -6.21
C ASN A 307 -9.75 -21.67 -7.46
N LYS A 308 -10.33 -21.58 -8.67
CA LYS A 308 -9.80 -22.17 -9.91
C LYS A 308 -9.56 -21.18 -11.05
N SER A 309 -9.95 -19.91 -10.93
CA SER A 309 -9.92 -18.97 -12.07
C SER A 309 -9.61 -17.52 -11.67
N GLY A 310 -9.45 -16.64 -12.68
CA GLY A 310 -9.32 -15.20 -12.49
C GLY A 310 -10.55 -14.55 -11.85
N LYS A 311 -10.52 -13.23 -11.68
CA LYS A 311 -11.63 -12.49 -11.09
C LYS A 311 -12.85 -12.48 -12.02
N LYS A 312 -14.03 -12.72 -11.47
CA LYS A 312 -15.33 -12.54 -12.14
C LYS A 312 -16.02 -11.30 -11.58
N PHE A 313 -17.02 -10.82 -12.30
CA PHE A 313 -17.81 -9.65 -11.92
C PHE A 313 -19.31 -9.98 -11.97
N ARG A 314 -20.08 -9.41 -11.06
CA ARG A 314 -21.55 -9.38 -11.13
C ARG A 314 -22.09 -8.04 -10.64
N ILE A 315 -23.33 -7.73 -10.96
CA ILE A 315 -24.03 -6.57 -10.38
C ILE A 315 -24.31 -6.86 -8.89
N ALA A 316 -24.27 -5.80 -8.07
CA ALA A 316 -24.65 -5.88 -6.67
C ALA A 316 -26.13 -6.28 -6.54
N THR A 317 -26.41 -7.24 -5.67
CA THR A 317 -27.75 -7.77 -5.40
C THR A 317 -28.36 -7.10 -4.18
N GLU A 318 -29.67 -7.24 -3.98
CA GLU A 318 -30.32 -6.75 -2.76
C GLU A 318 -29.72 -7.40 -1.51
N ASN A 319 -29.33 -8.69 -1.58
CA ASN A 319 -28.65 -9.36 -0.47
C ASN A 319 -27.32 -8.68 -0.09
N ASP A 320 -26.53 -8.20 -1.07
CA ASP A 320 -25.29 -7.45 -0.76
C ASP A 320 -25.59 -6.13 -0.04
N LEU A 321 -26.66 -5.45 -0.44
CA LEU A 321 -27.10 -4.17 0.13
C LEU A 321 -27.67 -4.35 1.55
N GLU A 322 -28.56 -5.33 1.75
CA GLU A 322 -29.09 -5.68 3.06
C GLU A 322 -27.98 -6.07 4.03
N THR A 323 -27.02 -6.84 3.54
CA THR A 323 -25.87 -7.26 4.33
C THR A 323 -24.97 -6.08 4.70
N TYR A 324 -24.79 -5.11 3.80
CA TYR A 324 -24.10 -3.86 4.12
C TYR A 324 -24.87 -3.02 5.15
N LYS A 325 -26.19 -2.89 5.04
CA LYS A 325 -27.03 -2.17 6.03
C LYS A 325 -26.90 -2.76 7.44
N LYS A 326 -26.82 -4.09 7.56
CA LYS A 326 -26.60 -4.80 8.83
C LYS A 326 -25.24 -4.52 9.50
N VAL A 327 -24.26 -4.01 8.75
CA VAL A 327 -22.93 -3.67 9.31
C VAL A 327 -23.04 -2.53 10.31
N LYS A 328 -23.90 -1.55 10.07
CA LYS A 328 -23.94 -0.31 10.87
C LYS A 328 -24.21 -0.56 12.35
N SER A 329 -25.20 -1.40 12.67
CA SER A 329 -25.53 -1.74 14.07
C SER A 329 -24.40 -2.52 14.77
N ASN A 330 -23.72 -3.41 14.04
CA ASN A 330 -22.55 -4.12 14.56
C ASN A 330 -21.37 -3.16 14.78
N LEU A 331 -21.12 -2.25 13.84
CA LEU A 331 -20.07 -1.24 13.95
C LEU A 331 -20.26 -0.36 15.18
N GLU A 332 -21.47 0.17 15.41
CA GLU A 332 -21.77 1.01 16.57
C GLU A 332 -21.55 0.24 17.89
N SER A 333 -22.06 -0.99 17.95
CA SER A 333 -21.86 -1.88 19.11
C SER A 333 -20.38 -2.17 19.36
N LYS A 334 -19.63 -2.44 18.28
CA LYS A 334 -18.22 -2.78 18.38
C LYS A 334 -17.34 -1.59 18.75
N ARG A 335 -17.62 -0.41 18.19
CA ARG A 335 -16.97 0.86 18.54
C ARG A 335 -17.12 1.15 20.03
N LYS A 336 -18.35 0.99 20.57
CA LYS A 336 -18.62 1.17 21.99
C LYS A 336 -17.82 0.19 22.85
N LEU A 337 -17.88 -1.10 22.55
CA LEU A 337 -17.13 -2.12 23.29
C LEU A 337 -15.61 -1.89 23.24
N PHE A 338 -15.10 -1.44 22.10
CA PHE A 338 -13.68 -1.10 21.95
C PHE A 338 -13.31 0.10 22.83
N LEU A 339 -14.12 1.17 22.82
CA LEU A 339 -13.93 2.33 23.68
C LEU A 339 -13.98 1.95 25.16
N ASP A 340 -14.97 1.16 25.57
CA ASP A 340 -15.13 0.70 26.97
C ASP A 340 -13.91 -0.12 27.44
N ARG A 341 -13.33 -0.93 26.54
CA ARG A 341 -12.19 -1.81 26.87
C ARG A 341 -10.84 -1.10 26.82
N TYR A 342 -10.59 -0.28 25.80
CA TYR A 342 -9.27 0.29 25.52
C TYR A 342 -9.18 1.79 25.82
N GLY A 343 -10.28 2.44 26.18
CA GLY A 343 -10.33 3.87 26.53
C GLY A 343 -10.10 4.81 25.34
N ILE A 344 -10.12 4.31 24.11
CA ILE A 344 -9.92 5.08 22.88
C ILE A 344 -10.97 4.70 21.84
N ASP A 345 -11.48 5.71 21.14
CA ASP A 345 -12.36 5.49 20.00
C ASP A 345 -11.55 4.92 18.84
N PRO A 346 -11.90 3.74 18.29
CA PRO A 346 -11.12 3.15 17.21
C PRO A 346 -11.38 3.82 15.85
N ILE A 347 -12.31 4.78 15.75
CA ILE A 347 -12.54 5.57 14.55
C ILE A 347 -11.94 6.97 14.75
N PRO A 348 -10.89 7.33 13.99
CA PRO A 348 -10.26 8.65 14.05
C PRO A 348 -11.28 9.77 13.80
N ASP A 349 -11.43 10.66 14.78
CA ASP A 349 -12.35 11.80 14.72
C ASP A 349 -11.64 13.14 14.52
N GLU A 350 -10.31 13.12 14.38
CA GLU A 350 -9.54 14.33 14.13
C GLU A 350 -9.87 14.91 12.75
N LEU A 351 -9.91 16.25 12.71
CA LEU A 351 -10.09 16.98 11.46
C LEU A 351 -8.90 16.75 10.53
N ILE A 352 -9.19 16.55 9.26
CA ILE A 352 -8.18 16.56 8.21
C ILE A 352 -7.62 18.00 8.12
N PRO A 353 -6.29 18.20 8.19
CA PRO A 353 -5.70 19.54 8.19
C PRO A 353 -6.08 20.35 6.94
N THR A 354 -6.51 21.60 7.16
CA THR A 354 -6.79 22.55 6.08
C THR A 354 -6.23 23.94 6.43
N PRO A 355 -5.60 24.66 5.46
CA PRO A 355 -5.27 24.22 4.11
C PRO A 355 -4.07 23.25 4.10
N CYS A 356 -4.16 22.17 3.32
CA CYS A 356 -3.04 21.25 3.07
C CYS A 356 -3.30 20.50 1.76
N HIS A 357 -2.65 20.90 0.66
CA HIS A 357 -2.97 20.39 -0.68
C HIS A 357 -2.80 18.87 -0.87
N ASP A 358 -2.04 18.23 0.00
CA ASP A 358 -1.86 16.77 -0.02
C ASP A 358 -3.11 16.04 0.50
N VAL A 359 -3.94 16.67 1.32
CA VAL A 359 -5.07 16.00 2.01
C VAL A 359 -6.34 16.84 2.10
N ASP A 360 -6.37 18.06 1.60
CA ASP A 360 -7.54 18.96 1.67
C ASP A 360 -8.64 18.65 0.63
N ARG A 361 -8.41 17.70 -0.29
CA ARG A 361 -9.40 17.33 -1.31
C ARG A 361 -10.66 16.67 -0.73
N PRO A 362 -10.60 15.67 0.18
CA PRO A 362 -11.80 15.12 0.79
C PRO A 362 -12.62 16.14 1.62
N PRO A 363 -12.01 17.03 2.45
CA PRO A 363 -12.75 18.09 3.15
C PRO A 363 -13.57 19.01 2.24
N MET A 364 -13.09 19.30 1.02
CA MET A 364 -13.84 20.09 0.05
C MET A 364 -15.20 19.48 -0.32
N TYR A 365 -15.38 18.17 -0.09
CA TYR A 365 -16.60 17.40 -0.38
C TYR A 365 -17.22 16.81 0.91
N GLY A 366 -17.04 17.46 2.05
CA GLY A 366 -17.75 17.14 3.30
C GLY A 366 -17.15 15.99 4.12
N MET A 367 -16.01 15.41 3.71
CA MET A 367 -15.26 14.43 4.51
C MET A 367 -14.26 15.18 5.38
N LEU A 368 -14.71 15.64 6.54
CA LEU A 368 -13.95 16.56 7.40
C LEU A 368 -12.97 15.85 8.32
N ARG A 369 -13.21 14.56 8.63
CA ARG A 369 -12.41 13.76 9.57
C ARG A 369 -11.75 12.58 8.88
N TRP A 370 -10.66 12.08 9.44
CA TRP A 370 -9.98 10.88 8.91
C TRP A 370 -10.91 9.66 8.84
N GLY A 371 -11.80 9.49 9.82
CA GLY A 371 -12.83 8.44 9.82
C GLY A 371 -13.85 8.55 8.68
N ASP A 372 -14.02 9.73 8.05
CA ASP A 372 -14.96 9.91 6.93
C ASP A 372 -14.45 9.27 5.63
N LEU A 373 -13.15 8.95 5.56
CA LEU A 373 -12.54 8.27 4.41
C LEU A 373 -12.90 6.78 4.33
N PHE A 374 -13.66 6.25 5.28
CA PHE A 374 -14.00 4.82 5.38
C PHE A 374 -15.50 4.61 5.45
N ASN A 375 -16.00 3.63 4.69
CA ASN A 375 -17.37 3.15 4.84
C ASN A 375 -17.51 2.23 6.06
N ASP A 376 -18.75 1.90 6.44
CA ASP A 376 -19.02 1.15 7.67
C ASP A 376 -18.39 -0.25 7.67
N ARG A 377 -18.33 -0.90 6.49
CA ARG A 377 -17.75 -2.24 6.33
C ARG A 377 -16.23 -2.22 6.45
N GLN A 378 -15.59 -1.18 5.89
CA GLN A 378 -14.15 -0.93 6.01
C GLN A 378 -13.78 -0.62 7.46
N LYS A 379 -14.53 0.25 8.14
CA LYS A 379 -14.35 0.57 9.57
C LYS A 379 -14.44 -0.69 10.42
N LEU A 380 -15.51 -1.47 10.25
CA LEU A 380 -15.70 -2.70 11.04
C LEU A 380 -14.52 -3.66 10.86
N ALA A 381 -14.10 -3.93 9.61
CA ALA A 381 -12.98 -4.82 9.34
C ALA A 381 -11.68 -4.35 9.99
N LEU A 382 -11.34 -3.07 9.87
CA LEU A 382 -10.12 -2.50 10.46
C LEU A 382 -10.14 -2.53 12.00
N ILE A 383 -11.29 -2.26 12.61
CA ILE A 383 -11.48 -2.39 14.06
C ILE A 383 -11.21 -3.84 14.50
N LYS A 384 -11.72 -4.84 13.76
CA LYS A 384 -11.48 -6.26 14.07
C LYS A 384 -10.02 -6.65 13.97
N PHE A 385 -9.33 -6.25 12.90
CA PHE A 385 -7.90 -6.52 12.80
C PHE A 385 -7.10 -5.87 13.93
N THR A 386 -7.46 -4.63 14.31
CA THR A 386 -6.81 -3.90 15.41
C THR A 386 -7.02 -4.61 16.74
N GLU A 387 -8.26 -4.96 17.06
CA GLU A 387 -8.61 -5.66 18.28
C GLU A 387 -7.91 -7.03 18.37
N GLU A 388 -7.98 -7.82 17.31
CA GLU A 388 -7.34 -9.13 17.28
C GLU A 388 -5.84 -9.01 17.53
N ILE A 389 -5.14 -8.07 16.86
CA ILE A 389 -3.71 -7.80 17.12
C ILE A 389 -3.45 -7.48 18.60
N LEU A 390 -4.29 -6.65 19.24
CA LEU A 390 -4.19 -6.33 20.67
C LEU A 390 -4.40 -7.56 21.55
N GLU A 391 -5.36 -8.42 21.21
CA GLU A 391 -5.70 -9.64 21.96
C GLU A 391 -4.63 -10.74 21.83
N ILE A 392 -3.94 -10.87 20.68
CA ILE A 392 -2.89 -11.88 20.54
C ILE A 392 -1.63 -11.52 21.35
N TYR A 393 -1.37 -10.24 21.61
CA TYR A 393 -0.16 -9.79 22.30
C TYR A 393 0.08 -10.48 23.67
N PRO A 394 -0.89 -10.53 24.61
CA PRO A 394 -0.72 -11.29 25.85
C PRO A 394 -0.57 -12.80 25.62
N ILE A 395 -1.22 -13.36 24.59
CA ILE A 395 -1.09 -14.79 24.25
C ILE A 395 0.34 -15.10 23.79
N MET A 396 0.89 -14.28 22.89
CA MET A 396 2.29 -14.35 22.47
C MET A 396 3.24 -14.18 23.64
N SER A 397 2.94 -13.27 24.56
CA SER A 397 3.77 -13.02 25.75
C SER A 397 3.83 -14.22 26.70
N ASN A 398 2.80 -15.07 26.70
CA ASN A 398 2.79 -16.34 27.44
C ASN A 398 3.52 -17.46 26.68
N GLU A 399 3.47 -17.45 25.35
CA GLU A 399 4.13 -18.46 24.51
C GLU A 399 5.66 -18.24 24.41
N TYR A 400 6.09 -16.99 24.29
CA TYR A 400 7.50 -16.64 24.12
C TYR A 400 8.04 -15.84 25.32
N LYS A 401 9.14 -16.33 25.90
CA LYS A 401 9.78 -15.69 27.07
C LYS A 401 10.51 -14.38 26.74
N ASP A 402 10.99 -14.23 25.50
CA ASP A 402 11.75 -13.05 25.09
C ASP A 402 10.79 -11.91 24.68
N LYS A 403 10.71 -10.88 25.53
CA LYS A 403 9.88 -9.69 25.30
C LYS A 403 10.25 -8.94 24.02
N LEU A 404 11.54 -8.88 23.65
CA LEU A 404 11.98 -8.22 22.42
C LEU A 404 11.51 -9.00 21.19
N TYR A 405 11.47 -10.33 21.28
CA TYR A 405 10.95 -11.20 20.22
C TYR A 405 9.44 -11.02 20.03
N VAL A 406 8.67 -11.02 21.12
CA VAL A 406 7.22 -10.76 21.11
C VAL A 406 6.92 -9.39 20.48
N ASN A 407 7.63 -8.35 20.95
CA ASN A 407 7.48 -6.99 20.40
C ASN A 407 7.83 -6.93 18.91
N THR A 408 8.83 -7.69 18.47
CA THR A 408 9.20 -7.75 17.05
C THR A 408 8.06 -8.31 16.21
N ILE A 409 7.48 -9.46 16.61
CA ILE A 409 6.35 -10.06 15.89
C ILE A 409 5.17 -9.09 15.89
N TYR A 410 4.81 -8.55 17.05
CA TYR A 410 3.72 -7.60 17.23
C TYR A 410 3.87 -6.36 16.34
N ASN A 411 5.07 -5.79 16.28
CA ASN A 411 5.36 -4.61 15.46
C ASN A 411 5.26 -4.89 13.96
N ILE A 412 5.70 -6.06 13.50
CA ILE A 412 5.56 -6.47 12.10
C ILE A 412 4.08 -6.65 11.73
N LEU A 413 3.26 -7.20 12.63
CA LEU A 413 1.81 -7.32 12.44
C LEU A 413 1.13 -5.95 12.35
N ASN A 414 1.54 -4.98 13.18
CA ASN A 414 1.04 -3.61 13.11
C ASN A 414 1.43 -2.92 11.80
N LEU A 415 2.64 -3.13 11.27
CA LEU A 415 3.03 -2.64 9.94
C LEU A 415 2.16 -3.26 8.82
N ALA A 416 1.75 -4.51 8.97
CA ALA A 416 0.83 -5.14 8.02
C ALA A 416 -0.58 -4.53 8.08
N LEU A 417 -1.07 -4.20 9.28
CA LEU A 417 -2.33 -3.46 9.47
C LEU A 417 -2.26 -2.06 8.85
N ASP A 418 -1.19 -1.30 9.10
CA ASP A 418 -1.01 0.03 8.49
C ASP A 418 -1.08 -0.06 6.96
N LYS A 419 -0.37 -1.03 6.39
CA LYS A 419 -0.42 -1.28 4.95
C LYS A 419 -1.83 -1.65 4.48
N LEU A 420 -2.59 -2.43 5.25
CA LEU A 420 -3.97 -2.79 4.92
C LEU A 420 -4.88 -1.54 4.88
N ILE A 421 -4.70 -0.59 5.80
CA ILE A 421 -5.46 0.67 5.85
C ILE A 421 -5.32 1.42 4.52
N MET A 422 -4.11 1.45 3.92
CA MET A 422 -3.87 2.09 2.63
C MET A 422 -4.71 1.51 1.48
N PHE A 423 -5.16 0.26 1.60
CA PHE A 423 -5.96 -0.46 0.59
C PHE A 423 -7.42 -0.70 1.02
N SER A 424 -7.84 -0.12 2.14
CA SER A 424 -9.16 -0.39 2.74
C SER A 424 -9.91 0.89 3.06
N SER A 425 -9.96 1.85 2.12
CA SER A 425 -10.68 3.12 2.30
C SER A 425 -11.58 3.44 1.11
N SER A 426 -12.53 4.35 1.29
CA SER A 426 -13.40 4.87 0.22
C SER A 426 -12.67 5.78 -0.80
N ASN A 427 -11.34 5.92 -0.65
CA ASN A 427 -10.46 6.57 -1.62
C ASN A 427 -9.63 5.56 -2.43
N CYS A 428 -9.76 4.27 -2.17
CA CYS A 428 -9.16 3.23 -2.99
C CYS A 428 -9.94 3.09 -4.30
N THR A 429 -9.24 2.89 -5.42
CA THR A 429 -9.88 2.78 -6.74
C THR A 429 -9.54 1.46 -7.42
N TRP A 430 -10.36 1.07 -8.38
CA TRP A 430 -10.12 -0.14 -9.16
C TRP A 430 -9.18 0.12 -10.34
N LYS A 431 -8.20 -0.76 -10.56
CA LYS A 431 -7.30 -0.73 -11.73
C LYS A 431 -7.65 -1.82 -12.73
N PRO A 432 -8.33 -1.51 -13.85
CA PRO A 432 -8.77 -2.52 -14.81
C PRO A 432 -7.62 -3.24 -15.52
N THR A 433 -6.50 -2.56 -15.77
CA THR A 433 -5.36 -3.13 -16.53
C THR A 433 -4.62 -4.22 -15.78
N THR A 434 -4.69 -4.23 -14.45
CA THR A 434 -4.07 -5.23 -13.58
C THR A 434 -5.10 -5.99 -12.74
N THR A 435 -6.38 -5.65 -12.86
CA THR A 435 -7.51 -6.22 -12.11
C THR A 435 -7.24 -6.26 -10.60
N GLN A 436 -6.86 -5.12 -10.03
CA GLN A 436 -6.53 -5.00 -8.60
C GLN A 436 -6.91 -3.62 -8.05
N VAL A 437 -6.98 -3.51 -6.72
CA VAL A 437 -7.17 -2.24 -6.01
C VAL A 437 -5.91 -1.37 -6.10
N ILE A 438 -6.10 -0.07 -6.23
CA ILE A 438 -5.08 0.97 -6.05
C ILE A 438 -5.30 1.57 -4.67
N SER A 439 -4.22 1.77 -3.92
CA SER A 439 -4.28 2.39 -2.60
C SER A 439 -4.86 3.80 -2.64
N ALA A 440 -5.34 4.28 -1.49
CA ALA A 440 -5.94 5.60 -1.28
C ALA A 440 -5.11 6.78 -1.81
N PHE A 441 -3.80 6.59 -1.92
CA PHE A 441 -2.85 7.61 -2.37
C PHE A 441 -2.74 7.73 -3.91
N LEU A 442 -3.28 6.78 -4.67
CA LEU A 442 -3.22 6.72 -6.13
C LEU A 442 -1.80 6.89 -6.73
N GLY A 443 -0.78 6.41 -6.01
CA GLY A 443 0.63 6.53 -6.41
C GLY A 443 1.24 7.92 -6.22
N ARG A 444 0.62 8.79 -5.42
CA ARG A 444 1.06 10.15 -5.09
C ARG A 444 1.32 10.26 -3.59
N GLN A 445 1.95 11.34 -3.14
CA GLN A 445 2.08 11.69 -1.71
C GLN A 445 0.85 12.49 -1.24
N ALA A 446 -0.34 12.13 -1.72
CA ALA A 446 -1.57 12.89 -1.50
C ALA A 446 -2.80 11.98 -1.54
N ILE A 447 -3.89 12.38 -0.88
CA ILE A 447 -5.19 11.71 -0.88
C ILE A 447 -6.15 12.57 -1.74
N PRO A 448 -6.40 12.17 -3.00
CA PRO A 448 -7.33 12.88 -3.86
C PRO A 448 -8.78 12.52 -3.52
N MET A 449 -9.71 13.36 -3.97
CA MET A 449 -11.12 12.97 -4.03
C MET A 449 -11.33 11.88 -5.09
N THR A 450 -12.07 10.83 -4.73
CA THR A 450 -12.50 9.75 -5.62
C THR A 450 -14.02 9.72 -5.72
N TRP A 451 -14.51 9.35 -6.91
CA TRP A 451 -15.93 9.37 -7.25
C TRP A 451 -16.52 7.96 -7.22
N ASP A 452 -15.83 7.05 -7.90
CA ASP A 452 -15.96 5.61 -7.77
C ASP A 452 -14.82 5.05 -6.91
N TYR A 453 -15.13 4.09 -6.04
CA TYR A 453 -14.17 3.49 -5.11
C TYR A 453 -14.40 1.98 -4.94
N PHE A 454 -13.40 1.30 -4.34
CA PHE A 454 -13.38 -0.14 -4.13
C PHE A 454 -13.52 -0.54 -2.66
#